data_AF-A0A397EZW3-F1
#
_entry.id   AF-A0A397EZW3-F1
#
_cell.length_a   1.000
_cell.length_b   1.000
_cell.length_c   1.000
_cell.angle_alpha   90.00
_cell.angle_beta   90.00
_cell.angle_gamma   90.00
#
_symmetry.space_group_name_H-M   'P 1'
#
loop_
_entity.id
_entity.type
_entity.pdbx_description
1 polymer ?
#
loop_
_entity_poly.entity_id
_entity_poly.type
_entity_poly.pdbx_seq_one_letter_code
_entity_poly.pdbx_strand_id
1 'polypeptide(L)'
;MTKRRQAQRTERPGRRLKSLEELAASVMTLPPIKPLEILVWMGLILGNMLCKKKDIRGQWKRETIGAAPPGTFGQFMVRKR
;
A
#
# COMPACT_ATOMS: atom_id res chain seq x y z
N MET A 1 27.29 -1.26 -7.99
CA MET A 1 26.32 -0.51 -7.14
C MET A 1 25.51 -1.44 -6.20
N THR A 2 26.18 -2.27 -5.39
CA THR A 2 25.50 -3.38 -4.67
C THR A 2 25.41 -3.19 -3.14
N LYS A 3 26.16 -2.24 -2.57
CA LYS A 3 26.26 -2.07 -1.10
C LYS A 3 25.06 -1.35 -0.44
N ARG A 4 24.27 -0.55 -1.18
CA ARG A 4 23.12 0.20 -0.60
C ARG A 4 21.89 -0.67 -0.27
N ARG A 5 21.72 -1.84 -0.89
CA ARG A 5 20.57 -2.72 -0.62
C ARG A 5 20.71 -3.56 0.65
N GLN A 6 21.94 -3.83 1.09
CA GLN A 6 22.19 -4.64 2.29
C GLN A 6 21.98 -3.83 3.58
N ALA A 7 22.34 -2.54 3.59
CA ALA A 7 22.25 -1.69 4.78
C ALA A 7 20.80 -1.42 5.26
N GLN A 8 19.81 -1.42 4.34
CA GLN A 8 18.40 -1.22 4.71
C GLN A 8 17.71 -2.46 5.28
N ARG A 9 18.37 -3.63 5.26
CA ARG A 9 17.79 -4.90 5.68
C ARG A 9 17.87 -5.12 7.20
N THR A 10 18.72 -4.36 7.89
CA THR A 10 19.11 -4.59 9.29
C THR A 10 18.38 -3.71 10.31
N GLU A 11 17.63 -2.68 9.91
CA GLU A 11 17.08 -1.68 10.84
C GLU A 11 15.57 -1.81 11.08
N ARG A 12 15.08 -3.01 11.35
CA ARG A 12 13.77 -3.19 12.01
C ARG A 12 13.90 -4.21 13.14
N PRO A 13 14.27 -3.77 14.35
CA PRO A 13 14.34 -4.66 15.50
C PRO A 13 12.94 -5.23 15.75
N GLY A 14 12.76 -6.53 15.55
CA GLY A 14 11.50 -7.26 15.80
C GLY A 14 10.74 -7.77 14.58
N ARG A 15 11.14 -7.46 13.34
CA ARG A 15 10.48 -8.06 12.16
C ARG A 15 11.14 -9.38 11.80
N ARG A 16 10.65 -10.50 12.35
CA ARG A 16 10.96 -11.84 11.82
C ARG A 16 10.67 -11.89 10.32
N LEU A 17 11.62 -12.39 9.54
CA LEU A 17 11.39 -12.76 8.15
C LEU A 17 10.43 -13.96 8.16
N LYS A 18 9.23 -13.75 7.61
CA LYS A 18 8.27 -14.84 7.46
C LYS A 18 8.85 -15.90 6.52
N SER A 19 8.66 -17.18 6.83
CA SER A 19 9.00 -18.26 5.91
C SER A 19 8.09 -18.20 4.66
N LEU A 20 8.49 -18.84 3.56
CA LEU A 20 7.65 -18.93 2.37
C LEU A 20 6.29 -19.59 2.67
N GLU A 21 6.29 -20.57 3.57
CA GLU A 21 5.08 -21.26 4.03
C GLU A 21 4.14 -20.31 4.80
N GLU A 22 4.68 -19.49 5.72
CA GLU A 22 3.90 -18.47 6.44
C GLU A 22 3.33 -17.42 5.49
N LEU A 23 4.07 -17.08 4.43
CA LEU A 23 3.59 -16.14 3.41
C LEU A 23 2.46 -16.76 2.60
N ALA A 24 2.63 -18.00 2.11
CA ALA A 24 1.61 -18.74 1.37
C ALA A 24 0.34 -18.91 2.19
N ALA A 25 0.45 -19.31 3.46
CA ALA A 25 -0.67 -19.41 4.38
C ALA A 25 -1.39 -18.06 4.54
N SER A 26 -0.64 -16.96 4.67
CA SER A 26 -1.26 -15.63 4.78
C SER A 26 -1.98 -15.19 3.50
N VAL A 27 -1.49 -15.57 2.32
CA VAL A 27 -2.15 -15.27 1.04
C VAL A 27 -3.43 -16.10 0.88
N MET A 28 -3.41 -17.37 1.29
CA MET A 28 -4.59 -18.25 1.25
C MET A 28 -5.72 -17.76 2.17
N THR A 29 -5.40 -17.02 3.24
CA THR A 29 -6.42 -16.42 4.13
C THR A 29 -7.06 -15.15 3.59
N LEU A 30 -6.54 -14.58 2.49
CA LEU A 30 -7.10 -13.35 1.93
C LEU A 30 -8.44 -13.64 1.24
N PRO A 31 -9.47 -12.81 1.49
CA PRO A 31 -10.74 -12.97 0.81
C PRO A 31 -10.55 -12.71 -0.69
N PRO A 32 -11.22 -13.49 -1.56
CA PRO A 32 -11.09 -13.37 -3.00
C PRO A 32 -11.42 -11.94 -3.46
N ILE A 33 -10.73 -11.48 -4.49
CA ILE A 33 -10.93 -10.15 -5.06
C ILE A 33 -12.29 -10.14 -5.77
N LYS A 34 -13.17 -9.22 -5.35
CA LYS A 34 -14.47 -9.03 -6.01
C LYS A 34 -14.30 -8.18 -7.27
N PRO A 35 -15.10 -8.40 -8.34
CA PRO A 35 -15.04 -7.58 -9.55
C PRO A 35 -15.14 -6.07 -9.28
N LEU A 36 -15.98 -5.66 -8.32
CA LEU A 36 -16.13 -4.26 -7.93
C LEU A 36 -14.83 -3.65 -7.37
N GLU A 37 -14.02 -4.43 -6.66
CA GLU A 37 -12.74 -3.94 -6.12
C GLU A 37 -11.74 -3.60 -7.23
N ILE A 38 -11.81 -4.32 -8.35
CA ILE A 38 -11.00 -4.02 -9.54
C ILE A 38 -11.41 -2.66 -10.11
N LEU A 39 -12.70 -2.40 -10.24
CA LEU A 39 -13.22 -1.11 -10.74
C LEU A 39 -12.81 0.05 -9.82
N VAL A 40 -12.93 -0.15 -8.51
CA VAL A 40 -12.48 0.83 -7.50
C VAL A 40 -10.98 1.09 -7.65
N TRP A 41 -10.17 0.05 -7.75
CA TRP A 41 -8.72 0.18 -7.91
C TRP A 41 -8.34 0.94 -9.19
N MET A 42 -9.01 0.64 -10.31
CA MET A 42 -8.81 1.35 -11.57
C MET A 42 -9.18 2.83 -11.44
N GLY A 43 -10.32 3.14 -10.80
CA GLY A 43 -10.72 4.53 -10.54
C GLY A 43 -9.71 5.29 -9.68
N LEU A 44 -9.13 4.64 -8.66
CA LEU A 44 -8.07 5.22 -7.84
C LEU A 44 -6.78 5.48 -8.65
N ILE A 45 -6.37 4.56 -9.52
CA ILE A 45 -5.21 4.76 -10.41
C ILE A 45 -5.45 5.95 -11.33
N LEU A 46 -6.61 5.99 -12.00
CA LEU A 46 -6.97 7.08 -12.92
C LEU A 46 -7.02 8.42 -12.18
N GLY A 47 -7.67 8.47 -11.01
CA GLY A 47 -7.70 9.66 -10.17
C GLY A 47 -6.30 10.12 -9.74
N ASN A 48 -5.40 9.19 -9.40
CA ASN A 48 -4.02 9.54 -9.08
C ASN A 48 -3.23 10.07 -10.29
N MET A 49 -3.50 9.55 -11.49
CA MET A 49 -2.86 10.02 -12.72
C MET A 49 -3.31 11.44 -13.09
N LEU A 50 -4.62 11.71 -12.99
CA LEU A 50 -5.20 13.00 -13.33
C LEU A 50 -4.89 14.08 -12.29
N CYS A 51 -4.92 13.73 -11.00
CA CYS A 51 -4.77 14.66 -9.89
C CYS A 51 -3.46 14.41 -9.12
N LYS A 52 -2.36 14.22 -9.84
CA LYS A 52 -1.07 13.79 -9.26
C LYS A 52 -0.46 14.84 -8.34
N LYS A 53 -0.84 14.80 -7.06
CA LYS A 53 -0.28 15.67 -5.99
C LYS A 53 0.82 15.00 -5.18
N LYS A 54 0.82 13.66 -5.08
CA LYS A 54 1.75 12.85 -4.27
C LYS A 54 2.00 11.49 -4.96
N ASP A 55 3.01 10.75 -4.48
CA ASP A 55 3.14 9.31 -4.79
C ASP A 55 1.83 8.61 -4.38
N ILE A 56 1.38 7.63 -5.17
CA ILE A 56 0.15 6.88 -4.95
C ILE A 56 0.10 6.28 -3.53
N ARG A 57 1.26 5.85 -3.00
CA ARG A 57 1.38 5.33 -1.63
C ARG A 57 1.04 6.37 -0.56
N GLY A 58 1.26 7.64 -0.86
CA GLY A 58 0.94 8.78 0.00
C GLY A 58 -0.55 9.11 0.04
N GLN A 59 -1.35 8.61 -0.92
CA GLN A 59 -2.79 8.85 -0.98
C GLN A 59 -3.57 8.12 0.12
N TRP A 60 -2.96 7.15 0.81
CA TRP A 60 -3.52 6.50 2.01
C TRP A 60 -3.03 7.10 3.32
N LYS A 61 -2.11 8.08 3.28
CA LYS A 61 -1.67 8.74 4.50
C LYS A 61 -2.76 9.72 4.97
N ARG A 62 -3.16 9.59 6.23
CA ARG A 62 -4.08 10.51 6.92
C ARG A 62 -3.37 11.69 7.60
N GLU A 63 -2.05 11.81 7.46
CA GLU A 63 -1.26 12.90 8.04
C GLU A 63 -1.68 14.24 7.41
N THR A 64 -2.42 15.05 8.17
CA THR A 64 -2.76 16.44 7.86
C THR A 64 -1.51 17.31 7.98
N ILE A 65 -0.85 17.58 6.86
CA ILE A 65 0.04 18.75 6.75
C ILE A 65 -0.66 19.71 5.78
N GLY A 66 -1.33 20.74 6.32
CA GLY A 66 -2.00 21.81 5.55
C GLY A 66 -3.52 21.68 5.37
N ALA A 67 -4.09 22.59 4.57
CA ALA A 67 -5.54 22.82 4.41
C ALA A 67 -6.27 21.86 3.44
N ALA A 68 -5.59 20.84 2.89
CA ALA A 68 -6.21 19.86 2.01
C ALA A 68 -6.60 18.60 2.81
N PRO A 69 -7.84 18.10 2.71
CA PRO A 69 -8.25 16.91 3.44
C PRO A 69 -7.38 15.71 3.04
N PRO A 70 -6.80 14.97 4.00
CA PRO A 70 -5.81 13.95 3.68
C PRO A 70 -6.47 12.65 3.22
N GLY A 71 -5.93 12.10 2.13
CA GLY A 71 -6.05 10.72 1.73
C GLY A 71 -7.47 10.18 1.50
N THR A 72 -8.09 10.58 0.39
CA THR A 72 -9.40 10.06 -0.06
C THR A 72 -9.37 8.57 -0.42
N PHE A 73 -8.20 8.01 -0.74
CA PHE A 73 -8.12 6.62 -1.21
C PHE A 73 -8.54 5.64 -0.13
N GLY A 74 -8.26 5.96 1.13
CA GLY A 74 -8.69 5.16 2.27
C GLY A 74 -10.21 5.11 2.49
N GLN A 75 -10.98 5.98 1.84
CA GLN A 75 -12.45 5.94 1.86
C GLN A 75 -13.01 4.86 0.92
N PHE A 76 -12.28 4.58 -0.17
CA PHE A 76 -12.73 3.64 -1.20
C PHE A 76 -12.06 2.27 -1.09
N MET A 77 -10.80 2.21 -0.65
CA MET A 77 -10.06 0.96 -0.52
C MET A 77 -9.01 1.06 0.60
N VAL A 78 -8.86 0.02 1.42
CA VAL A 78 -7.81 -0.02 2.46
C VAL A 78 -6.44 -0.26 1.80
N ARG A 79 -5.38 0.38 2.32
CA ARG A 79 -4.02 0.27 1.75
C ARG A 79 -3.48 -1.15 1.63
N LYS A 80 -3.88 -2.05 2.54
CA LYS A 80 -3.47 -3.45 2.59
C LYS A 80 -4.68 -4.35 2.32
N ARG A 81 -5.38 -4.09 1.21
CA ARG A 81 -6.42 -4.98 0.69
C ARG A 81 -5.77 -6.12 -0.10
#